data_AF-A0A7C5QZ51-F1
#
_entry.id   AF-A0A7C5QZ51-F1
#
_cell.length_a   1.000
_cell.length_b   1.000
_cell.length_c   1.000
_cell.angle_alpha   90.00
_cell.angle_beta   90.00
_cell.angle_gamma   90.00
#
_symmetry.space_group_name_H-M   'P 1'
#
loop_
_entity.id
_entity.type
_entity.pdbx_description
1 polymer ?
#
loop_
_entity_poly.entity_id
_entity_poly.type
_entity_poly.pdbx_seq_one_letter_code
_entity_poly.pdbx_strand_id
1 'polypeptide(L)' 'MKIHIINGPNLNLLGKREPEVYGDRTFEAFF' A
#
# COMPACT_ATOMS: atom_id res chain seq x y z
N MET A 1 -6.30 -2.65 -23.53
CA MET A 1 -4.98 -3.02 -22.98
C MET A 1 -5.18 -3.53 -21.57
N LYS A 2 -4.63 -4.71 -21.21
CA LYS A 2 -4.80 -5.31 -19.89
C LYS A 2 -3.49 -5.15 -19.10
N ILE A 3 -3.54 -4.42 -17.99
CA ILE A 3 -2.38 -4.19 -17.11
C ILE A 3 -2.60 -5.01 -15.83
N HIS A 4 -1.54 -5.67 -15.35
CA HIS A 4 -1.53 -6.36 -14.07
C HIS A 4 -0.53 -5.68 -13.15
N ILE A 5 -0.98 -5.36 -11.94
CA ILE A 5 -0.19 -4.74 -10.89
C ILE A 5 0.13 -5.83 -9.86
N ILE A 6 1.41 -6.10 -9.67
CA ILE A 6 1.91 -7.04 -8.66
C ILE A 6 2.58 -6.21 -7.58
N ASN A 7 2.15 -6.42 -6.34
CA ASN A 7 2.66 -5.71 -5.19
C ASN A 7 3.75 -6.54 -4.50
N GLY A 8 4.85 -5.87 -4.16
CA GLY A 8 5.94 -6.48 -3.41
C GLY A 8 5.58 -6.77 -1.95
N PRO A 9 6.45 -7.49 -1.23
CA PRO A 9 6.24 -7.80 0.18
C PRO A 9 6.13 -6.51 1.02
N ASN A 10 5.32 -6.57 2.08
CA ASN A 10 5.12 -5.52 3.08
C ASN A 10 4.35 -4.26 2.62
N LEU A 11 3.95 -4.14 1.35
CA LEU A 11 3.09 -3.03 0.92
C LEU A 11 1.72 -3.03 1.64
N ASN A 12 1.26 -4.19 2.11
CA ASN A 12 0.07 -4.34 2.95
C ASN A 12 0.16 -3.65 4.33
N LEU A 13 1.34 -3.12 4.70
CA LEU A 13 1.58 -2.40 5.94
C LEU A 13 1.47 -0.87 5.79
N LEU A 14 1.33 -0.35 4.57
CA LEU A 14 1.10 1.09 4.35
C LEU A 14 -0.11 1.58 5.15
N GLY A 15 0.01 2.78 5.73
CA GLY A 15 -1.00 3.36 6.62
C GLY A 15 -1.14 2.67 7.99
N LYS A 16 -0.43 1.56 8.25
CA LYS A 16 -0.46 0.82 9.53
C LYS A 16 0.86 0.93 10.29
N ARG A 17 1.99 0.76 9.58
CA ARG A 17 3.33 0.88 10.18
C ARG A 17 3.81 2.33 10.06
N GLU A 18 4.31 2.87 11.16
CA GLU A 18 4.92 4.22 11.26
C GLU A 18 4.22 5.28 10.38
N PRO A 19 2.94 5.63 10.64
CA PRO A 19 2.18 6.55 9.78
C PRO A 19 2.81 7.94 9.62
N GLU A 20 3.56 8.40 10.64
CA GLU A 20 4.35 9.65 10.59
C GLU A 20 5.46 9.61 9.53
N VAL A 21 5.92 8.41 9.13
CA VAL A 21 6.99 8.19 8.15
C VAL A 21 6.43 7.78 6.79
N TYR A 22 5.45 6.87 6.76
CA TYR A 22 4.92 6.27 5.54
C TYR A 22 3.57 6.85 5.08
N GLY A 23 3.03 7.81 5.82
CA GLY A 23 1.70 8.36 5.60
C GLY A 23 0.59 7.49 6.18
N ASP A 24 -0.61 8.06 6.22
CA ASP A 24 -1.82 7.47 6.77
C ASP A 24 -2.64 6.66 5.75
N ARG A 25 -2.34 6.81 4.46
CA ARG A 25 -3.03 6.07 3.39
C ARG A 25 -2.74 4.58 3.47
N THR A 26 -3.79 3.80 3.64
CA THR A 26 -3.71 2.34 3.72
C THR A 26 -3.57 1.71 2.33
N PHE A 27 -3.01 0.51 2.30
CA PHE A 27 -2.91 -0.27 1.06
C PHE A 27 -4.29 -0.66 0.50
N GLU A 28 -5.27 -0.87 1.38
CA GLU A 28 -6.64 -1.20 1.00
C GLU A 28 -7.36 -0.04 0.27
N ALA A 29 -6.87 1.19 0.38
CA ALA A 29 -7.46 2.34 -0.32
C ALA A 29 -7.28 2.31 -1.85
N PHE A 30 -6.47 1.39 -2.39
CA PHE A 30 -6.21 1.24 -3.83
C PHE A 30 -7.12 0.20 -4.52
N PHE A 31 -8.01 -0.47 -3.79
CA PHE A 31 -8.98 -1.45 -4.28
C PHE A 31 -10.40 -0.90 -4.21
#